data_AF-A0A2M7S7J3-F1
#
_entry.id   AF-A0A2M7S7J3-F1
#
_cell.length_a   1.000
_cell.length_b   1.000
_cell.length_c   1.000
_cell.angle_alpha   90.00
_cell.angle_beta   90.00
_cell.angle_gamma   90.00
#
_symmetry.space_group_name_H-M   'P 1'
#
loop_
_entity.id
_entity.type
_entity.pdbx_description
1 polymer ?
#
loop_
_entity_poly.entity_id
_entity_poly.type
_entity_poly.pdbx_seq_one_letter_code
_entity_poly.pdbx_strand_id
1 'polypeptide(L)'
;MNVLIAAVALGGLGLAFGIILSVAFNRLAVEIDPREAEILELLPGANCGACGFPGCQGLAEALAKGKAEANACVAGGPETVKKIARILGVEIEPKAELVAFVACRAGAKQAVKKYKYSGIENCQAAALLYTGDKACVYGCLGLGSCAKVCPFDAISITPEGLASIDPKKCRSCQKCVKACPRGLISMVPRSQKVLVVCRNLDRGKRAKEVCAIACIACRICEKACPVQAITMVNNLAVIDYAKCNQCGICAEKCPQKAIHKL
;
A
#
# COMPACT_ATOMS: atom_id res chain seq x y z
N MET A 1 31.29 -59.00 -20.96
CA MET A 1 30.58 -58.28 -22.05
C MET A 1 29.54 -57.29 -21.51
N ASN A 2 28.61 -57.73 -20.64
CA ASN A 2 27.50 -56.89 -20.16
C ASN A 2 27.91 -55.64 -19.39
N VAL A 3 28.98 -55.71 -18.59
CA VAL A 3 29.51 -54.54 -17.86
C VAL A 3 30.06 -53.48 -18.81
N LEU A 4 30.71 -53.90 -19.90
CA LEU A 4 31.26 -52.99 -20.91
C LEU A 4 30.14 -52.29 -21.68
N ILE A 5 29.08 -53.03 -22.04
CA ILE A 5 27.90 -52.48 -22.71
C ILE A 5 27.18 -51.47 -21.82
N ALA A 6 26.99 -51.79 -20.53
CA ALA A 6 26.38 -50.87 -19.57
C ALA A 6 27.21 -49.59 -19.40
N ALA A 7 28.54 -49.71 -19.32
CA ALA A 7 29.45 -48.57 -19.20
C ALA A 7 29.40 -47.66 -20.44
N VAL A 8 29.41 -48.25 -21.65
CA VAL A 8 29.32 -47.49 -22.91
C VAL A 8 27.95 -46.84 -23.07
N ALA A 9 26.87 -47.54 -22.72
CA ALA A 9 25.52 -47.00 -22.79
C ALA A 9 25.33 -45.80 -21.85
N LEU A 10 25.75 -45.92 -20.59
CA LEU A 10 25.68 -44.83 -19.61
C LEU A 10 26.59 -43.65 -19.98
N GLY A 11 27.81 -43.94 -20.44
CA GLY A 11 28.77 -42.92 -20.90
C GLY A 11 28.25 -42.15 -22.12
N GLY A 12 27.70 -42.86 -23.11
CA GLY A 12 27.10 -42.25 -24.30
C GLY A 12 25.90 -41.38 -23.98
N LEU A 13 25.02 -41.84 -23.08
CA LEU A 13 23.86 -41.07 -22.63
C LEU A 13 24.28 -39.79 -21.88
N GLY A 14 25.27 -39.91 -20.99
CA GLY A 14 25.83 -38.77 -20.25
C GLY A 14 26.46 -37.73 -21.17
N LEU A 15 27.21 -38.18 -22.18
CA LEU A 15 27.84 -37.30 -23.17
C LEU A 15 26.79 -36.62 -24.06
N ALA A 16 25.75 -37.35 -24.48
CA ALA A 16 24.63 -36.79 -25.22
C ALA A 16 23.88 -35.72 -24.41
N PHE A 17 23.50 -36.00 -23.16
CA PHE A 17 22.84 -35.00 -22.30
C PHE A 17 23.74 -33.81 -21.96
N GLY A 18 25.04 -34.04 -21.75
CA GLY A 18 26.01 -32.98 -21.52
C GLY A 18 26.13 -32.01 -22.70
N ILE A 19 26.19 -32.54 -23.94
CA ILE A 19 26.20 -31.72 -25.15
C ILE A 19 24.89 -30.94 -25.29
N ILE A 20 23.74 -31.59 -25.07
CA ILE A 20 22.43 -30.93 -25.16
C ILE A 20 22.33 -29.78 -24.15
N LEU A 21 22.74 -30.00 -22.89
CA LEU A 21 22.72 -28.97 -21.86
C LEU A 21 23.71 -27.84 -22.15
N SER A 22 24.90 -28.14 -22.68
CA SER A 22 25.88 -27.12 -23.07
C SER A 22 25.38 -26.23 -24.21
N VAL A 23 24.79 -26.84 -25.24
CA VAL A 23 24.18 -26.10 -26.35
C VAL A 23 23.00 -25.26 -25.87
N ALA A 24 22.13 -25.84 -25.04
CA ALA A 24 20.98 -25.12 -24.47
C ALA A 24 21.45 -23.95 -23.59
N PHE A 25 22.44 -24.15 -22.74
CA PHE A 25 22.99 -23.10 -21.86
C PHE A 25 23.57 -21.94 -22.68
N ASN A 26 24.36 -22.21 -23.72
CA ASN A 26 24.96 -21.15 -24.54
C ASN A 26 23.94 -20.46 -25.46
N ARG A 27 22.93 -21.19 -25.97
CA ARG A 27 21.87 -20.61 -26.83
C ARG A 27 20.82 -19.82 -26.05
N LEU A 28 20.59 -20.17 -24.79
CA LEU A 28 19.61 -19.53 -23.91
C LEU A 28 20.26 -18.64 -22.84
N ALA A 29 21.58 -18.46 -22.88
CA ALA A 29 22.29 -17.55 -22.01
C ALA A 29 21.76 -16.13 -22.23
N VAL A 30 21.05 -15.61 -21.24
CA VAL A 30 20.60 -14.22 -21.22
C VAL A 30 21.75 -13.38 -20.69
N GLU A 31 22.21 -12.41 -21.48
CA GLU A 31 23.14 -11.40 -20.98
C GLU A 31 22.45 -10.61 -19.87
N ILE A 32 22.94 -10.78 -18.64
CA ILE A 32 22.50 -10.01 -17.48
C ILE A 32 23.32 -8.73 -17.48
N ASP A 33 22.64 -7.60 -17.64
CA ASP A 33 23.27 -6.29 -17.53
C ASP A 33 23.82 -6.16 -16.09
N PRO A 34 25.11 -5.86 -15.89
CA PRO A 34 25.69 -5.71 -14.55
C PRO A 34 24.94 -4.67 -13.69
N ARG A 35 24.32 -3.67 -14.33
CA ARG A 35 23.49 -2.66 -13.65
C ARG A 35 22.23 -3.26 -13.04
N GLU A 36 21.71 -4.37 -13.54
CA GLU A 36 20.53 -5.04 -12.98
C GLU A 36 20.78 -5.48 -11.54
N ALA A 37 21.93 -6.10 -11.27
CA ALA A 37 22.31 -6.52 -9.93
C ALA A 37 22.48 -5.32 -8.99
N GLU A 38 23.17 -4.27 -9.44
CA GLU A 38 23.36 -3.04 -8.66
C GLU A 38 22.02 -2.36 -8.33
N ILE A 39 21.10 -2.27 -9.30
CA ILE A 39 19.78 -1.69 -9.10
C ILE A 39 18.96 -2.54 -8.13
N LEU A 40 19.03 -3.87 -8.24
CA LEU A 40 18.28 -4.78 -7.38
C LEU A 40 18.62 -4.59 -5.91
N GLU A 41 19.89 -4.40 -5.58
CA GLU A 41 20.36 -4.15 -4.20
C GLU A 41 19.82 -2.84 -3.62
N LEU A 42 19.52 -1.85 -4.47
CA LEU A 42 18.95 -0.58 -4.06
C LEU A 42 17.44 -0.63 -3.85
N LEU A 43 16.76 -1.64 -4.40
CA LEU A 43 15.31 -1.77 -4.29
C LEU A 43 14.90 -2.30 -2.91
N PRO A 44 13.69 -1.96 -2.42
CA PRO A 44 13.25 -2.36 -1.07
C PRO A 44 13.04 -3.86 -0.83
N GLY A 45 13.25 -4.74 -1.82
CA GLY A 45 13.03 -6.19 -1.71
C GLY A 45 11.58 -6.63 -1.44
N ALA A 46 10.60 -5.71 -1.47
CA ALA A 46 9.24 -5.99 -1.02
C ALA A 46 8.40 -6.86 -1.97
N ASN A 47 8.85 -7.03 -3.23
CA ASN A 47 8.19 -7.80 -4.29
C ASN A 47 6.68 -7.52 -4.41
N CYS A 48 6.28 -6.25 -4.29
CA CYS A 48 4.87 -5.86 -4.15
C CYS A 48 4.12 -5.61 -5.46
N GLY A 49 4.84 -5.44 -6.57
CA GLY A 49 4.28 -5.14 -7.89
C GLY A 49 3.59 -3.78 -8.03
N ALA A 50 3.75 -2.86 -7.06
CA ALA A 50 3.10 -1.55 -7.09
C ALA A 50 3.57 -0.65 -8.25
N CYS A 51 4.75 -0.92 -8.80
CA CYS A 51 5.31 -0.25 -9.98
C CYS A 51 4.85 -0.86 -11.32
N GLY A 52 4.05 -1.93 -11.31
CA GLY A 52 3.59 -2.63 -12.51
C GLY A 52 4.49 -3.78 -13.00
N PHE A 53 5.64 -4.01 -12.35
CA PHE A 53 6.59 -5.08 -12.70
C PHE A 53 6.50 -6.29 -11.75
N PRO A 54 6.83 -7.51 -12.22
CA PRO A 54 6.80 -8.73 -11.41
C PRO A 54 7.96 -8.76 -10.40
N GLY A 55 7.75 -8.07 -9.27
CA GLY A 55 8.71 -8.02 -8.18
C GLY A 55 9.87 -7.03 -8.41
N CYS A 56 10.85 -7.07 -7.50
CA CYS A 56 12.01 -6.20 -7.54
C CYS A 56 12.97 -6.59 -8.68
N GLN A 57 13.15 -7.89 -8.94
CA GLN A 57 13.96 -8.38 -10.06
C GLN A 57 13.43 -7.85 -11.41
N GLY A 58 12.13 -8.05 -11.67
CA GLY A 58 11.54 -7.60 -12.94
C GLY A 58 11.60 -6.08 -13.12
N LEU A 59 11.55 -5.31 -12.04
CA LEU A 59 11.77 -3.86 -12.11
C LEU A 59 13.24 -3.52 -12.40
N ALA A 60 14.19 -4.20 -11.76
CA ALA A 60 15.62 -3.97 -11.97
C ALA A 60 16.02 -4.27 -13.43
N GLU A 61 15.55 -5.38 -13.99
CA GLU A 61 15.75 -5.75 -15.38
C GLU A 61 15.15 -4.67 -16.32
N ALA A 62 13.93 -4.23 -16.04
CA ALA A 62 13.26 -3.21 -16.85
C ALA A 62 13.99 -1.86 -16.81
N LEU A 63 14.52 -1.47 -15.65
CA LEU A 63 15.33 -0.26 -15.48
C LEU A 63 16.63 -0.34 -16.27
N ALA A 64 17.38 -1.45 -16.15
CA ALA A 64 18.62 -1.66 -16.89
C ALA A 64 18.41 -1.63 -18.42
N LYS A 65 17.28 -2.20 -18.89
CA LYS A 65 16.89 -2.21 -20.32
C LYS A 65 16.20 -0.92 -20.79
N GLY A 66 16.07 0.11 -19.95
CA GLY A 66 15.42 1.38 -20.31
C GLY A 66 13.91 1.29 -20.55
N LYS A 67 13.26 0.21 -20.10
CA LYS A 67 11.81 -0.02 -20.21
C LYS A 67 11.02 0.55 -19.02
N ALA A 68 11.71 1.13 -18.03
CA ALA A 68 11.12 1.79 -16.86
C ALA A 68 11.86 3.09 -16.55
N GLU A 69 11.14 4.09 -16.03
CA GLU A 69 11.74 5.33 -15.51
C GLU A 69 12.48 5.07 -14.18
N ALA A 70 13.58 5.80 -13.90
CA ALA A 70 14.35 5.63 -12.65
C ALA A 70 13.50 5.86 -11.37
N ASN A 71 12.39 6.60 -11.48
CA ASN A 71 11.45 6.85 -10.38
C ASN A 71 10.28 5.85 -10.32
N ALA A 72 10.31 4.74 -11.08
CA ALA A 72 9.22 3.77 -11.16
C ALA A 72 8.94 3.06 -9.83
N CYS A 73 9.96 2.90 -8.96
CA CYS A 73 9.76 2.27 -7.66
C CYS A 73 9.02 3.20 -6.69
N VAL A 74 7.70 3.03 -6.57
CA VAL A 74 6.85 3.77 -5.61
C VAL A 74 7.31 3.56 -4.15
N ALA A 75 7.97 2.43 -3.86
CA ALA A 75 8.37 2.06 -2.51
C ALA A 75 9.80 2.48 -2.12
N GLY A 76 10.65 2.80 -3.09
CA GLY A 76 12.06 3.12 -2.84
C GLY A 76 12.24 4.47 -2.14
N GLY A 77 11.34 5.42 -2.39
CA GLY A 77 11.49 6.79 -1.92
C GLY A 77 12.60 7.54 -2.67
N PRO A 78 12.81 8.82 -2.34
CA PRO A 78 13.67 9.72 -3.13
C PRO A 78 15.14 9.28 -3.17
N GLU A 79 15.66 8.69 -2.09
CA GLU A 79 17.05 8.25 -2.02
C GLU A 79 17.34 7.05 -2.95
N THR A 80 16.42 6.08 -3.04
CA THR A 80 16.55 4.98 -4.01
C THR A 80 16.48 5.52 -5.44
N VAL A 81 15.56 6.45 -5.73
CA VAL A 81 15.44 7.05 -7.07
C VAL A 81 16.73 7.77 -7.48
N LYS A 82 17.34 8.57 -6.59
CA LYS A 82 18.61 9.25 -6.88
C LYS A 82 19.74 8.28 -7.20
N LYS A 83 19.86 7.20 -6.43
CA LYS A 83 20.92 6.20 -6.64
C LYS A 83 20.72 5.45 -7.96
N ILE A 84 19.48 5.04 -8.27
CA ILE A 84 19.15 4.40 -9.55
C ILE A 84 19.39 5.36 -10.72
N ALA A 85 18.98 6.63 -10.60
CA ALA A 85 19.20 7.65 -11.62
C ALA A 85 20.68 7.85 -11.93
N ARG A 86 21.54 7.82 -10.90
CA ARG A 86 23.00 7.86 -11.05
C ARG A 86 23.57 6.66 -11.80
N ILE A 87 23.09 5.45 -11.53
CA ILE A 87 23.50 4.23 -12.26
C ILE A 87 23.06 4.28 -13.72
N LEU A 88 21.86 4.81 -13.98
CA LEU A 88 21.29 4.93 -15.32
C LEU A 88 21.81 6.16 -16.10
N GLY A 89 22.51 7.08 -15.45
CA GLY A 89 23.03 8.31 -16.07
C GLY A 89 21.93 9.30 -16.47
N VAL A 90 20.79 9.32 -15.77
CA VAL A 90 19.63 10.18 -16.08
C VAL A 90 19.36 11.17 -14.95
N GLU A 91 18.88 12.37 -15.31
CA GLU A 91 18.33 13.33 -14.34
C GLU A 91 16.81 13.18 -14.29
N ILE A 92 16.27 12.85 -13.11
CA ILE A 92 14.84 12.65 -12.89
C ILE A 92 14.42 13.33 -11.59
N GLU A 93 13.30 14.04 -11.63
CA GLU A 93 12.66 14.54 -10.42
C GLU A 93 11.97 13.41 -9.63
N PRO A 94 12.14 13.38 -8.31
CA PRO A 94 11.47 12.40 -7.46
C PRO A 94 9.96 12.66 -7.43
N LYS A 95 9.17 11.61 -7.66
CA LYS A 95 7.71 11.65 -7.47
C LYS A 95 7.38 11.98 -6.01
N ALA A 96 6.26 12.66 -5.79
CA ALA A 96 5.77 12.99 -4.46
C ALA A 96 5.71 11.73 -3.59
N GLU A 97 6.42 11.76 -2.46
CA GLU A 97 6.46 10.63 -1.55
C GLU A 97 5.07 10.41 -0.96
N LEU A 98 4.52 9.21 -1.13
CA LEU A 98 3.24 8.83 -0.57
C LEU A 98 3.44 8.13 0.78
N VAL A 99 2.39 8.10 1.58
CA VAL A 99 2.29 7.32 2.82
C VAL A 99 0.90 6.71 2.93
N ALA A 100 0.81 5.50 3.47
CA ALA A 100 -0.47 4.88 3.73
C ALA A 100 -1.17 5.58 4.90
N PHE A 101 -2.47 5.84 4.76
CA PHE A 101 -3.29 6.52 5.75
C PHE A 101 -4.60 5.77 5.98
N VAL A 102 -5.03 5.68 7.25
CA VAL A 102 -6.26 5.00 7.67
C VAL A 102 -7.39 6.02 7.84
N ALA A 103 -8.41 5.96 7.00
CA ALA A 103 -9.58 6.84 7.02
C ALA A 103 -10.61 6.47 8.12
N CYS A 104 -10.15 6.21 9.34
CA CYS A 104 -11.02 5.95 10.50
C CYS A 104 -10.30 6.26 11.81
N ARG A 105 -10.87 7.19 12.60
CA ARG A 105 -10.43 7.50 13.98
C ARG A 105 -11.41 7.00 15.05
N ALA A 106 -12.45 6.28 14.66
CA ALA A 106 -13.50 5.84 15.58
C ALA A 106 -13.10 4.55 16.29
N GLY A 107 -12.44 4.70 17.43
CA GLY A 107 -12.04 3.61 18.31
C GLY A 107 -13.23 3.01 19.05
N ALA A 108 -12.95 2.13 20.02
CA ALA A 108 -13.97 1.44 20.81
C ALA A 108 -14.93 2.39 21.56
N LYS A 109 -14.48 3.60 21.93
CA LYS A 109 -15.30 4.58 22.67
C LYS A 109 -16.29 5.35 21.78
N GLN A 110 -16.00 5.52 20.49
CA GLN A 110 -16.79 6.37 19.60
C GLN A 110 -17.74 5.58 18.70
N ALA A 111 -17.37 4.34 18.33
CA ALA A 111 -18.17 3.50 17.45
C ALA A 111 -19.05 2.56 18.27
N VAL A 112 -20.35 2.54 17.99
CA VAL A 112 -21.29 1.61 18.62
C VAL A 112 -20.95 0.18 18.20
N LYS A 113 -20.95 -0.76 19.15
CA LYS A 113 -20.76 -2.19 18.91
C LYS A 113 -22.11 -2.91 18.91
N LYS A 114 -22.33 -3.80 17.94
CA LYS A 114 -23.53 -4.64 17.85
C LYS A 114 -23.42 -5.90 18.70
N TYR A 115 -22.21 -6.44 18.82
CA TYR A 115 -21.88 -7.65 19.57
C TYR A 115 -20.38 -7.68 19.89
N LYS A 116 -19.95 -8.64 20.72
CA LYS A 116 -18.53 -8.90 20.97
C LYS A 116 -18.04 -9.97 19.99
N TYR A 117 -17.05 -9.65 19.17
CA TYR A 117 -16.46 -10.63 18.25
C TYR A 117 -15.58 -11.61 19.02
N SER A 118 -15.82 -12.91 18.85
CA SER A 118 -15.02 -14.00 19.42
C SER A 118 -14.77 -15.05 18.34
N GLY A 119 -13.93 -14.71 17.36
CA GLY A 119 -13.55 -15.57 16.26
C GLY A 119 -12.10 -15.35 15.85
N ILE A 120 -11.74 -15.79 14.65
CA ILE A 120 -10.38 -15.65 14.11
C ILE A 120 -9.98 -14.18 14.06
N GLU A 121 -8.79 -13.84 14.56
CA GLU A 121 -8.23 -12.49 14.54
C GLU A 121 -7.79 -12.06 13.13
N ASN A 122 -8.78 -11.84 12.27
CA ASN A 122 -8.63 -11.43 10.88
C ASN A 122 -9.82 -10.54 10.49
N CYS A 123 -9.54 -9.34 9.98
CA CYS A 123 -10.55 -8.39 9.51
C CYS A 123 -11.46 -8.96 8.42
N GLN A 124 -10.94 -9.82 7.54
CA GLN A 124 -11.72 -10.46 6.47
C GLN A 124 -12.74 -11.43 7.07
N ALA A 125 -12.31 -12.30 7.99
CA ALA A 125 -13.19 -13.23 8.69
C ALA A 125 -14.29 -12.49 9.47
N ALA A 126 -13.91 -11.46 10.22
CA ALA A 126 -14.88 -10.64 10.94
C ALA A 126 -15.84 -9.88 10.00
N ALA A 127 -15.39 -9.47 8.81
CA ALA A 127 -16.25 -8.79 7.84
C ALA A 127 -17.33 -9.71 7.25
N LEU A 128 -17.10 -11.03 7.19
CA LEU A 128 -18.11 -12.00 6.75
C LEU A 128 -19.26 -12.15 7.75
N LEU A 129 -18.97 -11.96 9.04
CA LEU A 129 -19.98 -12.03 10.10
C LEU A 129 -20.64 -10.66 10.27
N TYR A 130 -21.81 -10.47 9.65
CA TYR A 130 -22.61 -9.24 9.76
C TYR A 130 -21.84 -7.93 9.49
N THR A 131 -20.84 -7.94 8.60
CA THR A 131 -19.96 -6.79 8.37
C THR A 131 -19.26 -6.32 9.65
N GLY A 132 -18.82 -7.25 10.48
CA GLY A 132 -18.06 -6.99 11.69
C GLY A 132 -18.89 -6.49 12.85
N ASP A 133 -18.22 -6.34 13.98
CA ASP A 133 -18.84 -6.07 15.29
C ASP A 133 -19.24 -4.61 15.51
N LYS A 134 -18.68 -3.67 14.76
CA LYS A 134 -19.09 -2.26 14.77
C LYS A 134 -20.43 -2.08 14.04
N ALA A 135 -21.29 -1.22 14.57
CA ALA A 135 -22.51 -0.78 13.91
C ALA A 135 -22.19 -0.02 12.61
N CYS A 136 -21.08 0.74 12.60
CA CYS A 136 -20.55 1.37 11.40
C CYS A 136 -19.91 0.32 10.47
N VAL A 137 -20.55 0.07 9.34
CA VAL A 137 -20.09 -0.89 8.32
C VAL A 137 -18.91 -0.39 7.48
N TYR A 138 -18.43 0.82 7.72
CA TYR A 138 -17.29 1.41 7.00
C TYR A 138 -16.02 1.46 7.86
N GLY A 139 -16.15 1.37 9.18
CA GLY A 139 -15.08 1.64 10.13
C GLY A 139 -14.04 0.53 10.26
N CYS A 140 -12.88 0.88 10.83
CA CYS A 140 -11.80 -0.09 11.09
C CYS A 140 -12.28 -1.14 12.09
N LEU A 141 -12.07 -2.42 11.79
CA LEU A 141 -12.43 -3.52 12.68
C LEU A 141 -11.40 -3.76 13.81
N GLY A 142 -10.17 -3.29 13.64
CA GLY A 142 -9.13 -3.38 14.68
C GLY A 142 -8.41 -4.72 14.79
N LEU A 143 -8.62 -5.68 13.87
CA LEU A 143 -8.03 -7.03 13.98
C LEU A 143 -6.66 -7.20 13.30
N GLY A 144 -5.99 -6.12 12.90
CA GLY A 144 -4.58 -6.21 12.51
C GLY A 144 -4.24 -6.86 11.17
N SER A 145 -5.19 -7.19 10.28
CA SER A 145 -4.86 -7.78 8.97
C SER A 145 -3.87 -6.93 8.15
N CYS A 146 -3.99 -5.58 8.23
CA CYS A 146 -3.06 -4.66 7.58
C CYS A 146 -1.65 -4.67 8.21
N ALA A 147 -1.57 -4.85 9.53
CA ALA A 147 -0.29 -5.01 10.24
C ALA A 147 0.41 -6.31 9.85
N LYS A 148 -0.32 -7.43 9.83
CA LYS A 148 0.20 -8.75 9.45
C LYS A 148 0.83 -8.80 8.05
N VAL A 149 0.32 -8.01 7.10
CA VAL A 149 0.86 -7.97 5.72
C VAL A 149 1.96 -6.93 5.51
N CYS A 150 2.27 -6.10 6.51
CA CYS A 150 3.25 -5.04 6.37
C CYS A 150 4.67 -5.61 6.53
N PRO A 151 5.52 -5.61 5.49
CA PRO A 151 6.87 -6.17 5.58
C PRO A 151 7.87 -5.22 6.28
N PHE A 152 7.42 -4.01 6.65
CA PHE A 152 8.26 -2.95 7.22
C PHE A 152 7.88 -2.61 8.66
N ASP A 153 6.96 -3.37 9.26
CA ASP A 153 6.47 -3.11 10.63
C ASP A 153 5.99 -1.66 10.82
N ALA A 154 5.36 -1.11 9.78
CA ALA A 154 4.91 0.28 9.76
C ALA A 154 3.50 0.45 10.35
N ILE A 155 2.82 -0.63 10.73
CA ILE A 155 1.41 -0.59 11.13
C ILE A 155 1.22 -1.30 12.46
N SER A 156 0.61 -0.63 13.42
CA SER A 156 0.25 -1.19 14.73
C SER A 156 -1.24 -1.03 14.99
N ILE A 157 -1.79 -1.85 15.90
CA ILE A 157 -3.15 -1.67 16.40
C ILE A 157 -3.09 -0.92 17.73
N THR A 158 -3.75 0.23 17.80
CA THR A 158 -3.81 1.04 19.03
C THR A 158 -4.68 0.34 20.09
N PRO A 159 -4.55 0.71 21.38
CA PRO A 159 -5.41 0.18 22.45
C PRO A 159 -6.90 0.39 22.20
N GLU A 160 -7.28 1.39 21.41
CA GLU A 160 -8.65 1.69 21.01
C GLU A 160 -9.17 0.81 19.86
N GLY A 161 -8.36 -0.13 19.36
CA GLY A 161 -8.70 -1.06 18.29
C GLY A 161 -8.71 -0.41 16.91
N LEU A 162 -7.73 0.45 16.62
CA LEU A 162 -7.55 1.10 15.32
C LEU A 162 -6.19 0.79 14.73
N ALA A 163 -6.13 0.63 13.41
CA ALA A 163 -4.84 0.61 12.71
C ALA A 163 -4.22 2.02 12.72
N SER A 164 -2.96 2.10 13.15
CA SER A 164 -2.12 3.29 13.09
C SER A 164 -0.91 3.00 12.20
N ILE A 165 -0.51 3.97 11.38
CA ILE A 165 0.60 3.81 10.44
C ILE A 165 1.70 4.80 10.81
N ASP A 166 2.92 4.29 10.98
CA ASP A 166 4.13 5.10 11.17
C ASP A 166 4.65 5.59 9.79
N PRO A 167 4.60 6.89 9.51
CA PRO A 167 5.08 7.45 8.25
C PRO A 167 6.58 7.25 8.01
N LYS A 168 7.38 7.07 9.08
CA LYS A 168 8.83 6.88 8.97
C LYS A 168 9.19 5.49 8.45
N LYS A 169 8.42 4.48 8.83
CA LYS A 169 8.62 3.09 8.41
C LYS A 169 7.87 2.74 7.12
N CYS A 170 6.80 3.47 6.81
CA CYS A 170 5.99 3.20 5.62
C CYS A 170 6.80 3.41 4.32
N ARG A 171 6.76 2.41 3.44
CA ARG A 171 7.40 2.43 2.12
C ARG A 171 6.40 2.30 0.98
N SER A 172 5.15 2.75 1.14
CA SER A 172 4.17 2.88 0.04
C SER A 172 3.94 1.66 -0.87
N CYS A 173 4.18 0.44 -0.36
CA CYS A 173 4.04 -0.80 -1.13
C CYS A 173 2.58 -1.26 -1.34
N GLN A 174 1.61 -0.57 -0.75
CA GLN A 174 0.16 -0.79 -0.88
C GLN A 174 -0.37 -2.19 -0.46
N LYS A 175 0.46 -3.06 0.14
CA LYS A 175 -0.01 -4.37 0.67
C LYS A 175 -1.17 -4.21 1.66
N CYS A 176 -1.09 -3.21 2.53
CA CYS A 176 -2.15 -2.89 3.50
C CYS A 176 -3.44 -2.38 2.86
N VAL A 177 -3.35 -1.65 1.75
CA VAL A 177 -4.52 -1.18 0.97
C VAL A 177 -5.29 -2.38 0.44
N LYS A 178 -4.59 -3.33 -0.19
CA LYS A 178 -5.20 -4.58 -0.72
C LYS A 178 -5.75 -5.48 0.39
N ALA A 179 -5.07 -5.56 1.54
CA ALA A 179 -5.48 -6.42 2.64
C ALA A 179 -6.68 -5.88 3.45
N CYS A 180 -7.05 -4.61 3.31
CA CYS A 180 -8.14 -4.01 4.07
C CYS A 180 -9.50 -4.33 3.43
N PRO A 181 -10.35 -5.19 4.03
CA PRO A 181 -11.65 -5.54 3.45
C PRO A 181 -12.67 -4.38 3.46
N ARG A 182 -12.33 -3.24 4.09
CA ARG A 182 -13.17 -2.05 4.17
C ARG A 182 -12.70 -0.90 3.29
N GLY A 183 -11.59 -1.06 2.57
CA GLY A 183 -11.04 0.03 1.74
C GLY A 183 -10.76 1.31 2.55
N LEU A 184 -10.32 1.16 3.81
CA LEU A 184 -10.03 2.28 4.71
C LEU A 184 -8.64 2.88 4.51
N ILE A 185 -7.73 2.09 3.94
CA ILE A 185 -6.35 2.50 3.78
C ILE A 185 -6.18 3.04 2.37
N SER A 186 -5.64 4.25 2.27
CA SER A 186 -5.36 4.91 1.00
C SER A 186 -3.98 5.56 1.04
N MET A 187 -3.42 5.85 -0.13
CA MET A 187 -2.14 6.55 -0.23
C MET A 187 -2.39 8.05 -0.28
N VAL A 188 -1.69 8.80 0.57
CA VAL A 188 -1.74 10.26 0.62
C VAL A 188 -0.32 10.83 0.51
N PRO A 189 -0.12 12.05 0.00
CA PRO A 189 1.20 12.68 0.02
C PRO A 189 1.72 12.77 1.45
N ARG A 190 2.99 12.45 1.68
CA ARG A 190 3.63 12.50 3.01
C ARG A 190 3.65 13.91 3.60
N SER A 191 3.67 14.93 2.73
CA SER A 191 3.58 16.34 3.11
C SER A 191 2.16 16.77 3.51
N GLN A 192 1.13 15.95 3.26
CA GLN A 192 -0.26 16.28 3.54
C GLN A 192 -0.59 16.12 5.02
N LYS A 193 -0.88 17.24 5.70
CA LYS A 193 -1.28 17.24 7.12
C LYS A 193 -2.79 17.23 7.32
N VAL A 194 -3.56 17.79 6.39
CA VAL A 194 -5.03 17.91 6.52
C VAL A 194 -5.71 16.72 5.83
N LEU A 195 -6.34 15.84 6.61
CA LEU A 195 -6.88 14.57 6.15
C LEU A 195 -8.30 14.31 6.64
N VAL A 196 -9.11 13.64 5.82
CA VAL A 196 -10.44 13.15 6.21
C VAL A 196 -10.26 11.81 6.93
N VAL A 197 -10.45 11.81 8.25
CA VAL A 197 -10.26 10.65 9.14
C VAL A 197 -11.53 9.80 9.28
N CYS A 198 -12.35 9.76 8.24
CA CYS A 198 -13.63 9.05 8.19
C CYS A 198 -13.89 8.46 6.80
N ARG A 199 -14.57 7.31 6.77
CA ARG A 199 -15.02 6.64 5.54
C ARG A 199 -16.53 6.32 5.56
N ASN A 200 -17.25 6.79 6.58
CA ASN A 200 -18.67 6.55 6.68
C ASN A 200 -19.43 7.29 5.56
N LEU A 201 -20.34 6.59 4.89
CA LEU A 201 -21.14 7.10 3.77
C LEU A 201 -22.62 7.34 4.15
N ASP A 202 -22.98 7.09 5.41
CA ASP A 202 -24.30 7.42 5.94
C ASP A 202 -24.45 8.95 6.04
N ARG A 203 -25.69 9.43 6.07
CA ARG A 203 -26.00 10.86 6.15
C ARG A 203 -26.74 11.21 7.45
N GLY A 204 -26.41 12.37 8.02
CA GLY A 204 -27.18 12.97 9.10
C GLY A 204 -27.31 12.09 10.34
N LYS A 205 -28.56 11.83 10.77
CA LYS A 205 -28.88 11.08 11.99
C LYS A 205 -28.27 9.67 11.98
N ARG A 206 -28.36 8.97 10.84
CA ARG A 206 -27.87 7.60 10.71
C ARG A 206 -26.36 7.48 10.98
N ALA A 207 -25.57 8.41 10.47
CA ALA A 207 -24.13 8.46 10.72
C ALA A 207 -23.82 8.65 12.22
N LYS A 208 -24.58 9.52 12.92
CA LYS A 208 -24.41 9.77 14.36
C LYS A 208 -24.82 8.58 15.23
N GLU A 209 -25.86 7.84 14.82
CA GLU A 209 -26.30 6.64 15.53
C GLU A 209 -25.22 5.56 15.57
N VAL A 210 -24.41 5.43 14.51
CA VAL A 210 -23.37 4.39 14.44
C VAL A 210 -22.01 4.86 14.96
N CYS A 211 -21.75 6.18 14.97
CA CYS A 211 -20.47 6.75 15.37
C CYS A 211 -20.58 8.23 15.74
N ALA A 212 -20.09 8.59 16.93
CA ALA A 212 -20.13 9.98 17.44
C ALA A 212 -19.27 10.99 16.67
N ILE A 213 -18.32 10.51 15.84
CA ILE A 213 -17.37 11.35 15.07
C ILE A 213 -17.44 11.10 13.56
N ALA A 214 -18.52 10.48 13.08
CA ALA A 214 -18.68 10.22 11.65
C ALA A 214 -18.89 11.51 10.86
N CYS A 215 -18.43 11.53 9.61
CA CYS A 215 -18.88 12.54 8.65
C CYS A 215 -20.40 12.41 8.51
N ILE A 216 -21.12 13.53 8.64
CA ILE A 216 -22.58 13.57 8.51
C ILE A 216 -23.05 14.19 7.18
N ALA A 217 -22.13 14.39 6.24
CA ALA A 217 -22.37 15.01 4.94
C ALA A 217 -22.96 16.45 4.98
N CYS A 218 -22.58 17.25 5.98
CA CYS A 218 -23.15 18.60 6.19
C CYS A 218 -22.64 19.69 5.23
N ARG A 219 -21.62 19.43 4.40
CA ARG A 219 -21.01 20.39 3.45
C ARG A 219 -20.36 21.65 4.06
N ILE A 220 -20.22 21.73 5.39
CA ILE A 220 -19.57 22.88 6.05
C ILE A 220 -18.11 23.02 5.60
N CYS A 221 -17.37 21.91 5.52
CA CYS A 221 -15.97 21.90 5.10
C CYS A 221 -15.79 22.32 3.64
N GLU A 222 -16.70 21.90 2.75
CA GLU A 222 -16.73 22.26 1.32
C GLU A 222 -16.93 23.77 1.17
N LYS A 223 -17.93 24.36 1.84
CA LYS A 223 -18.19 25.81 1.81
C LYS A 223 -17.11 26.65 2.48
N ALA A 224 -16.46 26.11 3.51
CA ALA A 224 -15.45 26.85 4.28
C ALA A 224 -14.05 26.83 3.64
N CYS A 225 -13.82 26.01 2.62
CA CYS A 225 -12.50 25.89 2.01
C CYS A 225 -12.20 27.10 1.11
N PRO A 226 -11.18 27.94 1.44
CA PRO A 226 -10.88 29.15 0.67
C PRO A 226 -10.39 28.86 -0.75
N VAL A 227 -9.79 27.68 -0.94
CA VAL A 227 -9.21 27.22 -2.22
C VAL A 227 -10.09 26.16 -2.92
N GLN A 228 -11.31 25.92 -2.41
CA GLN A 228 -12.27 24.97 -2.99
C GLN A 228 -11.69 23.56 -3.23
N ALA A 229 -10.77 23.12 -2.36
CA ALA A 229 -10.12 21.82 -2.46
C ALA A 229 -10.97 20.65 -1.92
N ILE A 230 -12.18 20.90 -1.42
CA ILE A 230 -13.02 19.87 -0.80
C ILE A 230 -14.29 19.71 -1.62
N THR A 231 -14.65 18.47 -1.93
CA THR A 231 -15.91 18.11 -2.58
C THR A 231 -16.63 17.03 -1.79
N MET A 232 -17.96 16.99 -1.88
CA MET A 232 -18.74 15.89 -1.33
C MET A 232 -19.03 14.81 -2.37
N VAL A 233 -18.48 13.62 -2.15
CA VAL A 233 -18.70 12.43 -3.00
C VAL A 233 -19.32 11.32 -2.15
N ASN A 234 -20.49 10.80 -2.55
CA ASN A 234 -21.20 9.73 -1.85
C ASN A 234 -21.36 10.00 -0.34
N ASN A 235 -21.82 11.20 0.02
CA ASN A 235 -21.99 11.67 1.41
C ASN A 235 -20.69 11.75 2.24
N LEU A 236 -19.52 11.63 1.63
CA LEU A 236 -18.23 11.79 2.30
C LEU A 236 -17.43 12.98 1.71
N ALA A 237 -16.75 13.71 2.59
CA ALA A 237 -15.83 14.77 2.15
C ALA A 237 -14.58 14.14 1.53
N VAL A 238 -14.17 14.65 0.37
CA VAL A 238 -12.95 14.26 -0.35
C VAL A 238 -12.11 15.52 -0.56
N ILE A 239 -10.82 15.45 -0.23
CA ILE A 239 -9.87 16.55 -0.40
C ILE A 239 -9.05 16.28 -1.65
N ASP A 240 -9.04 17.25 -2.57
CA ASP A 240 -8.07 17.33 -3.64
C ASP A 240 -6.75 17.87 -3.07
N TYR A 241 -5.76 16.99 -2.93
CA TYR A 241 -4.46 17.33 -2.36
C TYR A 241 -3.63 18.26 -3.24
N ALA A 242 -3.89 18.34 -4.56
CA ALA A 242 -3.19 19.26 -5.44
C ALA A 242 -3.63 20.71 -5.21
N LYS A 243 -4.89 20.92 -4.80
CA LYS A 243 -5.44 22.26 -4.50
C LYS A 243 -5.30 22.66 -3.04
N CYS A 244 -5.15 21.70 -2.14
CA CYS A 244 -5.17 21.95 -0.70
C CYS A 244 -3.93 22.71 -0.22
N ASN A 245 -4.13 23.93 0.30
CA ASN A 245 -3.07 24.73 0.93
C ASN A 245 -2.81 24.40 2.40
N GLN A 246 -3.44 23.34 2.93
CA GLN A 246 -3.26 22.84 4.30
C GLN A 246 -3.56 23.85 5.44
N CYS A 247 -4.38 24.88 5.19
CA CYS A 247 -4.73 25.88 6.20
C CYS A 247 -5.34 25.27 7.48
N GLY A 248 -6.25 24.28 7.34
CA GLY A 248 -6.87 23.57 8.45
C GLY A 248 -8.27 24.05 8.85
N ILE A 249 -8.78 25.11 8.21
CA ILE A 249 -10.11 25.69 8.48
C ILE A 249 -11.23 24.62 8.42
N CYS A 250 -11.12 23.68 7.48
CA CYS A 250 -12.08 22.58 7.34
C CYS A 250 -12.06 21.60 8.52
N ALA A 251 -10.91 21.38 9.17
CA ALA A 251 -10.79 20.55 10.37
C ALA A 251 -11.36 21.28 11.59
N GLU A 252 -11.09 22.58 11.72
CA GLU A 252 -11.59 23.42 12.81
C GLU A 252 -13.12 23.49 12.80
N LYS A 253 -13.70 23.84 11.64
CA LYS A 253 -15.16 23.99 11.46
C LYS A 253 -15.92 22.67 11.37
N CYS A 254 -15.26 21.51 11.31
CA CYS A 254 -15.95 20.23 11.25
C CYS A 254 -16.60 19.91 12.61
N PRO A 255 -17.95 19.88 12.72
CA PRO A 255 -18.63 19.65 14.00
C PRO A 255 -18.42 18.23 14.54
N GLN A 256 -18.10 17.28 13.67
CA GLN A 256 -17.86 15.88 14.03
C GLN A 256 -16.37 15.55 14.17
N LYS A 257 -15.48 16.52 13.90
CA LYS A 257 -14.02 16.30 13.84
C LYS A 257 -13.65 15.09 12.96
N ALA A 258 -14.37 14.93 11.85
CA ALA A 258 -14.14 13.93 10.83
C ALA A 258 -13.00 14.32 9.86
N ILE A 259 -12.49 15.56 9.97
CA ILE A 259 -11.31 16.07 9.28
C ILE A 259 -10.32 16.53 10.35
N HIS A 260 -9.05 16.16 10.22
CA HIS A 260 -7.98 16.46 11.17
C HIS A 260 -6.77 17.07 10.47
N LYS A 261 -6.03 17.91 11.21
CA LYS A 261 -4.69 18.37 10.84
C LYS A 261 -3.69 17.65 11.75
N LEU A 262 -2.86 16.78 11.17
CA LEU A 262 -1.84 15.99 11.85
C LEU A 262 -0.53 16.77 12.06
#